data_AF-A0A329QY67-F1
#
_entry.id   AF-A0A329QY67-F1
#
_cell.length_a   1.000
_cell.length_b   1.000
_cell.length_c   1.000
_cell.angle_alpha   90.00
_cell.angle_beta   90.00
_cell.angle_gamma   90.00
#
_symmetry.space_group_name_H-M   'P 1'
#
loop_
_entity.id
_entity.type
_entity.pdbx_description
1 polymer ?
#
loop_
_entity_poly.entity_id
_entity_poly.type
_entity_poly.pdbx_seq_one_letter_code
_entity_poly.pdbx_strand_id
1 'polypeptide(L)'
;MPSDCPGAPRPARAPVEPYGDDTLSELAHCADDDATLDDFDALCRHLEAVHLSQHGPLFGGVPSVFLRGLRPVDDQSVALRLAVLAGRLSDRTIPVQVSGVSLDKLCAPELLTGGYRTTYYRATGRLVALARRHP
;
A
#
# COMPACT_ATOMS: atom_id res chain seq x y z
N MET A 1 8.46 11.65 -45.57
CA MET A 1 7.45 12.06 -44.58
C MET A 1 6.10 11.57 -45.07
N PRO A 2 5.52 10.57 -44.40
CA PRO A 2 4.26 10.78 -43.68
C PRO A 2 4.44 10.32 -42.21
N SER A 3 4.22 11.20 -41.24
CA SER A 3 2.92 11.50 -40.61
C SER A 3 2.41 10.35 -39.74
N ASP A 4 2.75 10.47 -38.46
CA ASP A 4 1.98 10.17 -37.24
C ASP A 4 1.06 8.93 -37.21
N CYS A 5 1.40 7.99 -36.33
CA CYS A 5 0.41 7.20 -35.61
C CYS A 5 0.36 7.74 -34.17
N PRO A 6 -0.78 8.29 -33.71
CA PRO A 6 -0.90 8.77 -32.34
C PRO A 6 -0.79 7.58 -31.38
N GLY A 7 0.01 7.76 -30.34
CA GLY A 7 0.26 6.75 -29.32
C GLY A 7 -1.04 6.18 -28.79
N ALA A 8 -1.30 4.91 -29.10
CA ALA A 8 -2.37 4.16 -28.48
C ALA A 8 -2.26 4.33 -26.95
N PRO A 9 -3.39 4.57 -26.24
CA PRO A 9 -3.36 4.62 -24.79
C PRO A 9 -2.73 3.32 -24.31
N ARG A 10 -1.57 3.43 -23.66
CA ARG A 10 -0.93 2.30 -23.01
C ARG A 10 -2.00 1.66 -22.13
N PRO A 11 -2.33 0.37 -22.31
CA PRO A 11 -3.45 -0.23 -21.59
C PRO A 11 -3.26 0.08 -20.11
N ALA A 12 -4.29 0.67 -19.50
CA ALA A 12 -4.29 0.93 -18.07
C ALA A 12 -3.97 -0.40 -17.39
N ARG A 13 -2.86 -0.43 -16.65
CA ARG A 13 -2.36 -1.65 -16.02
C ARG A 13 -3.47 -2.18 -15.12
N ALA A 14 -3.94 -3.41 -15.36
CA ALA A 14 -5.09 -3.99 -14.65
C ALA A 14 -4.97 -3.78 -13.12
N PRO A 15 -6.05 -3.42 -12.40
CA PRO A 15 -6.02 -3.20 -10.97
C PRO A 15 -5.39 -4.39 -10.23
N VAL A 16 -4.65 -4.12 -9.15
CA VAL A 16 -4.19 -5.21 -8.28
C VAL A 16 -5.38 -5.61 -7.43
N GLU A 17 -5.92 -6.79 -7.68
CA GLU A 17 -7.03 -7.30 -6.89
C GLU A 17 -6.51 -7.79 -5.54
N PRO A 18 -7.18 -7.43 -4.43
CA PRO A 18 -6.82 -7.93 -3.11
C PRO A 18 -7.09 -9.45 -3.03
N TYR A 19 -6.29 -10.14 -2.23
CA TYR A 19 -6.53 -11.55 -1.90
C TYR A 19 -7.71 -11.68 -0.93
N GLY A 20 -8.24 -12.90 -0.80
CA GLY A 20 -9.04 -13.28 0.36
C GLY A 20 -8.14 -13.41 1.60
N ASP A 21 -8.69 -13.15 2.78
CA ASP A 21 -7.95 -13.17 4.05
C ASP A 21 -7.23 -14.51 4.29
N ASP A 22 -7.89 -15.63 3.99
CA ASP A 22 -7.31 -16.98 4.14
C ASP A 22 -6.11 -17.17 3.19
N THR A 23 -6.28 -16.86 1.90
CA THR A 23 -5.19 -16.93 0.91
C THR A 23 -4.03 -16.02 1.26
N LEU A 24 -4.30 -14.80 1.73
CA LEU A 24 -3.23 -13.89 2.17
C LEU A 24 -2.44 -14.48 3.34
N SER A 25 -3.14 -15.13 4.26
CA SER A 25 -2.54 -15.77 5.44
C SER A 25 -1.67 -16.95 5.05
N GLU A 26 -2.14 -17.78 4.11
CA GLU A 26 -1.36 -18.89 3.55
C GLU A 26 -0.12 -18.38 2.80
N LEU A 27 -0.25 -17.34 1.99
CA LEU A 27 0.88 -16.73 1.28
C LEU A 27 1.92 -16.18 2.25
N ALA A 28 1.49 -15.52 3.33
CA ALA A 28 2.40 -15.02 4.36
C ALA A 28 3.13 -16.16 5.07
N HIS A 29 2.47 -17.29 5.30
CA HIS A 29 3.07 -18.46 5.96
C HIS A 29 4.06 -19.21 5.06
N CYS A 30 3.88 -19.11 3.74
CA CYS A 30 4.78 -19.69 2.73
C CYS A 30 5.91 -18.74 2.31
N ALA A 31 5.90 -17.48 2.74
CA ALA A 31 6.92 -16.49 2.43
C ALA A 31 8.19 -16.70 3.29
N ASP A 32 9.23 -15.89 3.04
CA ASP A 32 10.45 -15.89 3.84
C ASP A 32 10.17 -15.74 5.35
N ASP A 33 11.02 -16.35 6.19
CA ASP A 33 10.83 -16.44 7.66
C ASP A 33 10.61 -15.08 8.36
N ASP A 34 11.13 -13.99 7.78
CA ASP A 34 11.04 -12.63 8.33
C ASP A 34 9.85 -11.81 7.76
N ALA A 35 8.98 -12.41 6.96
CA ALA A 35 7.79 -11.78 6.43
C ALA A 35 6.81 -11.40 7.55
N THR A 36 6.08 -10.30 7.35
CA THR A 36 5.13 -9.77 8.35
C THR A 36 3.70 -9.97 7.89
N LEU A 37 2.82 -10.40 8.79
CA LEU A 37 1.37 -10.46 8.56
C LEU A 37 0.66 -9.62 9.64
N ASP A 38 0.25 -8.42 9.26
CA ASP A 38 -0.38 -7.45 10.15
C ASP A 38 -1.87 -7.28 9.85
N ASP A 39 -2.65 -7.09 10.90
CA ASP A 39 -4.03 -6.60 10.78
C ASP A 39 -4.02 -5.09 10.50
N PHE A 40 -4.77 -4.65 9.48
CA PHE A 40 -4.74 -3.26 9.05
C PHE A 40 -5.21 -2.29 10.14
N ASP A 41 -6.16 -2.68 10.98
CA ASP A 41 -6.65 -1.82 12.06
C ASP A 41 -5.63 -1.70 13.17
N ALA A 42 -5.02 -2.82 13.54
CA ALA A 42 -3.94 -2.85 14.51
C ALA A 42 -2.79 -1.95 14.05
N LEU A 43 -2.42 -2.03 12.76
CA LEU A 43 -1.43 -1.15 12.16
C LEU A 43 -1.87 0.32 12.24
N CYS A 44 -3.10 0.67 11.87
CA CYS A 44 -3.58 2.05 11.93
C CYS A 44 -3.52 2.62 13.36
N ARG A 45 -4.02 1.86 14.35
CA ARG A 45 -3.93 2.24 15.78
C ARG A 45 -2.48 2.41 16.24
N HIS A 46 -1.59 1.53 15.78
CA HIS A 46 -0.17 1.63 16.10
C HIS A 46 0.47 2.88 15.50
N LEU A 47 0.16 3.20 14.25
CA LEU A 47 0.65 4.40 13.58
C LEU A 47 0.19 5.68 14.30
N GLU A 48 -1.03 5.72 14.80
CA GLU A 48 -1.53 6.85 15.61
C GLU A 48 -0.71 7.06 16.88
N ALA A 49 -0.33 5.97 17.56
CA ALA A 49 0.42 5.99 18.81
C ALA A 49 1.92 6.31 18.63
N VAL A 50 2.49 6.05 17.46
CA VAL A 50 3.94 6.19 17.21
C VAL A 50 4.27 7.54 16.55
N HIS A 51 5.31 8.20 17.07
CA HIS A 51 5.80 9.44 16.47
C HIS A 51 6.50 9.18 15.14
N LEU A 52 6.23 10.01 14.12
CA LEU A 52 6.71 9.84 12.73
C LEU A 52 8.22 9.58 12.59
N SER A 53 9.03 10.16 13.49
CA SER A 53 10.48 9.99 13.53
C SER A 53 10.93 8.55 13.82
N GLN A 54 10.07 7.72 14.42
CA GLN A 54 10.37 6.34 14.82
C GLN A 54 9.98 5.30 13.74
N HIS A 55 9.39 5.71 12.60
CA HIS A 55 9.07 4.76 11.53
C HIS A 55 10.29 4.27 10.73
N GLY A 56 11.46 4.89 10.90
CA GLY A 56 12.68 4.56 10.15
C GLY A 56 13.25 3.16 10.44
N PRO A 57 13.42 2.76 11.72
CA PRO A 57 13.99 1.47 12.10
C PRO A 57 13.04 0.26 11.96
N LEU A 58 11.72 0.48 11.81
CA LEU A 58 10.72 -0.60 11.87
C LEU A 58 10.79 -1.63 10.71
N PHE A 59 11.42 -1.28 9.58
CA PHE A 59 11.46 -2.13 8.38
C PHE A 59 12.86 -2.66 8.05
N GLY A 60 13.77 -2.68 9.02
CA GLY A 60 15.08 -3.31 8.84
C GLY A 60 14.93 -4.83 8.84
N GLY A 61 15.18 -5.49 7.71
CA GLY A 61 15.17 -6.94 7.59
C GLY A 61 13.85 -7.57 7.17
N VAL A 62 12.78 -6.78 6.97
CA VAL A 62 11.48 -7.30 6.49
C VAL A 62 11.55 -7.55 4.98
N PRO A 63 11.44 -8.80 4.51
CA PRO A 63 11.51 -9.15 3.09
C PRO A 63 10.19 -8.85 2.37
N SER A 64 9.05 -8.98 3.07
CA SER A 64 7.71 -8.73 2.55
C SER A 64 6.70 -8.39 3.66
N VAL A 65 5.66 -7.65 3.28
CA VAL A 65 4.58 -7.22 4.19
C VAL A 65 3.23 -7.72 3.67
N PHE A 66 2.44 -8.33 4.53
CA PHE A 66 1.09 -8.78 4.25
C PHE A 66 0.12 -8.03 5.17
N LEU A 67 -0.85 -7.31 4.60
CA LEU A 67 -1.85 -6.54 5.35
C LEU A 67 -3.23 -7.17 5.21
N ARG A 68 -3.76 -7.69 6.32
CA ARG A 68 -5.09 -8.29 6.36
C ARG A 68 -6.17 -7.23 6.57
N GLY A 69 -7.32 -7.39 5.89
CA GLY A 69 -8.53 -6.64 6.20
C GLY A 69 -8.42 -5.15 5.87
N LEU A 70 -7.78 -4.83 4.74
CA LEU A 70 -7.63 -3.44 4.30
C LEU A 70 -9.02 -2.79 4.16
N ARG A 71 -9.16 -1.58 4.66
CA ARG A 71 -10.39 -0.79 4.57
C ARG A 71 -10.10 0.69 4.27
N PRO A 72 -11.09 1.43 3.74
CA PRO A 72 -10.91 2.86 3.52
C PRO A 72 -10.66 3.58 4.84
N VAL A 73 -9.67 4.48 4.83
CA VAL A 73 -9.35 5.38 5.93
C VAL A 73 -10.00 6.73 5.67
N ASP A 74 -10.70 7.25 6.66
CA ASP A 74 -11.39 8.54 6.66
C ASP A 74 -10.68 9.59 7.54
N ASP A 75 -9.83 9.17 8.48
CA ASP A 75 -9.00 10.07 9.28
C ASP A 75 -7.76 10.57 8.51
N GLN A 76 -7.62 11.90 8.44
CA GLN A 76 -6.52 12.55 7.72
C GLN A 76 -5.15 12.24 8.32
N SER A 77 -5.06 12.14 9.65
CA SER A 77 -3.85 11.90 10.42
C SER A 77 -3.31 10.49 10.18
N VAL A 78 -4.20 9.49 10.12
CA VAL A 78 -3.90 8.10 9.78
C VAL A 78 -3.47 8.00 8.31
N ALA A 79 -4.23 8.61 7.39
CA ALA A 79 -3.92 8.58 5.97
C ALA A 79 -2.53 9.17 5.65
N LEU A 80 -2.13 10.26 6.33
CA LEU A 80 -0.79 10.83 6.18
C LEU A 80 0.31 9.92 6.72
N ARG A 81 0.08 9.22 7.83
CA ARG A 81 1.03 8.23 8.37
C ARG A 81 1.17 7.01 7.45
N LEU A 82 0.06 6.52 6.90
CA LEU A 82 0.09 5.49 5.86
C LEU A 82 0.84 5.96 4.62
N ALA A 83 0.74 7.24 4.23
CA ALA A 83 1.52 7.79 3.13
C ALA A 83 3.03 7.80 3.41
N VAL A 84 3.42 8.09 4.65
CA VAL A 84 4.81 8.00 5.10
C VAL A 84 5.29 6.55 5.07
N LEU A 85 4.50 5.62 5.62
CA LEU A 85 4.74 4.19 5.59
C LEU A 85 4.96 3.66 4.15
N ALA A 86 4.04 3.98 3.24
CA ALA A 86 4.14 3.62 1.82
C ALA A 86 5.43 4.18 1.17
N GLY A 87 5.87 5.37 1.58
CA GLY A 87 7.17 5.90 1.20
C GLY A 87 8.32 5.01 1.67
N ARG A 88 8.33 4.61 2.95
CA ARG A 88 9.40 3.79 3.53
C ARG A 88 9.49 2.38 2.94
N LEU A 89 8.34 1.75 2.66
CA LEU A 89 8.27 0.46 1.98
C LEU A 89 8.78 0.58 0.54
N SER A 90 8.40 1.66 -0.15
CA SER A 90 8.84 1.93 -1.52
C SER A 90 10.34 2.21 -1.61
N ASP A 91 10.91 2.97 -0.67
CA ASP A 91 12.35 3.28 -0.63
C ASP A 91 13.19 2.00 -0.46
N ARG A 92 12.65 1.02 0.28
CA ARG A 92 13.28 -0.30 0.51
C ARG A 92 12.86 -1.36 -0.48
N THR A 93 11.95 -1.04 -1.39
CA THR A 93 11.48 -1.97 -2.41
C THR A 93 10.77 -3.22 -1.83
N ILE A 94 10.19 -3.10 -0.64
CA ILE A 94 9.56 -4.23 0.09
C ILE A 94 8.20 -4.55 -0.56
N PRO A 95 7.97 -5.76 -1.10
CA PRO A 95 6.68 -6.20 -1.61
C PRO A 95 5.57 -6.10 -0.56
N VAL A 96 4.36 -5.75 -0.99
CA VAL A 96 3.19 -5.59 -0.11
C VAL A 96 2.01 -6.35 -0.68
N GLN A 97 1.51 -7.37 0.02
CA GLN A 97 0.28 -8.07 -0.36
C GLN A 97 -0.86 -7.67 0.58
N VAL A 98 -2.09 -7.58 0.06
CA VAL A 98 -3.24 -7.09 0.85
C VAL A 98 -4.48 -7.94 0.62
N SER A 99 -5.38 -7.94 1.60
CA SER A 99 -6.76 -8.45 1.49
C SER A 99 -7.77 -7.37 1.87
N GLY A 100 -9.07 -7.60 1.67
CA GLY A 100 -10.12 -6.61 1.94
C GLY A 100 -10.41 -5.71 0.74
N VAL A 101 -10.34 -4.39 0.91
CA VAL A 101 -10.53 -3.44 -0.21
C VAL A 101 -9.27 -3.30 -1.05
N SER A 102 -9.47 -2.96 -2.33
CA SER A 102 -8.37 -2.65 -3.22
C SER A 102 -7.64 -1.36 -2.81
N LEU A 103 -6.34 -1.29 -3.08
CA LEU A 103 -5.46 -0.18 -2.68
C LEU A 103 -5.89 1.19 -3.25
N ASP A 104 -6.58 1.22 -4.39
CA ASP A 104 -7.17 2.43 -4.97
C ASP A 104 -8.30 3.02 -4.12
N LYS A 105 -8.88 2.23 -3.22
CA LYS A 105 -9.93 2.63 -2.27
C LYS A 105 -9.42 2.83 -0.84
N LEU A 106 -8.09 2.89 -0.65
CA LEU A 106 -7.48 3.03 0.67
C LEU A 106 -7.85 4.35 1.37
N CYS A 107 -8.04 5.44 0.62
CA CYS A 107 -8.47 6.72 1.16
C CYS A 107 -9.94 6.96 0.83
N ALA A 108 -10.72 7.34 1.84
CA ALA A 108 -12.12 7.69 1.65
C ALA A 108 -12.26 8.89 0.68
N PRO A 109 -13.34 8.94 -0.13
CA PRO A 109 -13.54 10.01 -1.12
C PRO A 109 -13.43 11.42 -0.55
N GLU A 110 -13.83 11.61 0.71
CA GLU A 110 -13.79 12.88 1.43
C GLU A 110 -12.35 13.41 1.55
N LEU A 111 -11.40 12.54 1.91
CA LEU A 111 -9.97 12.89 2.00
C LEU A 111 -9.38 13.26 0.64
N LEU A 112 -9.90 12.65 -0.43
CA LEU A 112 -9.46 12.93 -1.80
C LEU A 112 -9.92 14.29 -2.32
N THR A 113 -10.81 15.00 -1.60
CA THR A 113 -11.17 16.39 -1.92
C THR A 113 -10.29 17.43 -1.21
N GLY A 114 -9.48 16.98 -0.23
CA GLY A 114 -8.65 17.86 0.61
C GLY A 114 -7.30 18.25 0.01
N GLY A 115 -6.55 19.09 0.74
CA GLY A 115 -5.25 19.63 0.32
C GLY A 115 -4.13 18.59 0.16
N TYR A 116 -4.31 17.38 0.72
CA TYR A 116 -3.32 16.30 0.65
C TYR A 116 -3.61 15.26 -0.43
N ARG A 117 -4.57 15.51 -1.33
CA ARG A 117 -4.96 14.61 -2.42
C ARG A 117 -3.78 14.00 -3.19
N THR A 118 -2.81 14.83 -3.58
CA THR A 118 -1.61 14.37 -4.31
C THR A 118 -0.75 13.42 -3.46
N THR A 119 -0.66 13.67 -2.15
CA THR A 119 0.06 12.79 -1.22
C THR A 119 -0.60 11.42 -1.17
N TYR A 120 -1.93 11.36 -1.09
CA TYR A 120 -2.69 10.11 -1.05
C TYR A 120 -2.55 9.31 -2.35
N TYR A 121 -2.76 9.94 -3.50
CA TYR A 121 -2.56 9.24 -4.79
C TYR A 121 -1.12 8.76 -4.98
N ARG A 122 -0.13 9.53 -4.53
CA ARG A 122 1.28 9.11 -4.58
C ARG A 122 1.53 7.90 -3.68
N ALA A 123 0.94 7.87 -2.48
CA ALA A 123 1.05 6.75 -1.55
C ALA A 123 0.39 5.48 -2.13
N THR A 124 -0.86 5.57 -2.56
CA THR A 124 -1.59 4.47 -3.21
C THR A 124 -0.84 3.95 -4.43
N GLY A 125 -0.32 4.84 -5.30
CA GLY A 125 0.44 4.43 -6.48
C GLY A 125 1.71 3.65 -6.13
N ARG A 126 2.40 4.02 -5.04
CA ARG A 126 3.56 3.27 -4.53
C ARG A 126 3.16 1.89 -4.01
N LEU A 127 2.11 1.81 -3.20
CA LEU A 127 1.62 0.52 -2.70
C LEU A 127 1.18 -0.40 -3.83
N VAL A 128 0.46 0.12 -4.83
CA VAL A 128 0.06 -0.64 -6.04
C VAL A 128 1.29 -1.13 -6.82
N ALA A 129 2.37 -0.34 -6.87
CA ALA A 129 3.61 -0.78 -7.52
C ALA A 129 4.29 -1.92 -6.73
N LEU A 130 4.27 -1.85 -5.40
CA LEU A 130 4.83 -2.89 -4.51
C LEU A 130 4.00 -4.18 -4.52
N ALA A 131 2.67 -4.08 -4.60
CA ALA A 131 1.78 -5.23 -4.63
C ALA A 131 1.87 -6.07 -5.91
N ARG A 132 2.39 -5.48 -6.99
CA ARG A 132 2.70 -6.21 -8.22
C ARG A 132 4.01 -6.97 -8.15
N ARG A 133 4.80 -6.78 -7.09
CA ARG A 133 6.01 -7.55 -6.87
C ARG A 133 5.57 -8.83 -6.17
N HIS A 134 5.98 -9.97 -6.71
CA HIS A 134 5.81 -11.21 -6.00
C HIS A 134 6.78 -11.22 -4.80
N PRO A 135 6.30 -11.60 -3.60
CA PRO A 135 7.18 -11.90 -2.48
C PRO A 135 8.12 -13.06 -2.83
#